data_AF-A0A2S9PVZ4-F1
#
_entry.id   AF-A0A2S9PVZ4-F1
#
_cell.length_a   1.000
_cell.length_b   1.000
_cell.length_c   1.000
_cell.angle_alpha   90.00
_cell.angle_beta   90.00
_cell.angle_gamma   90.00
#
_symmetry.space_group_name_H-M   'P 1'
#
loop_
_entity.id
_entity.type
_entity.pdbx_description
1 polymer ?
#
loop_
_entity_poly.entity_id
_entity_poly.type
_entity_poly.pdbx_seq_one_letter_code
_entity_poly.pdbx_strand_id
1 'polypeptide(L)'
;RFAAQGAADERESGRSAGFENIPAVVAAAASLRAVRAEADAEAARLRELVDRIRARVPELVADAEVVGDPVRRLPHLVTFSCLYVDGETLLHELDRSGFSVSSGSSCTSSTLTPSHVLRAMGVLSEGNVRVSLPAGTAEAEVERFLEVLPGAVTGVRERFGAPVAAEARAGAPAQGGAELVVDALGRRCPIPVIELAKVFGEVPVGGLVTVLSDDEAARLDIPAWCGMRGQEYVGERPAERGTAYTVRRTS
;
A
#
# COMPACT_ATOMS: atom_id res chain seq x y z
N ARG A 1 -14.26 11.17 30.02
CA ARG A 1 -14.61 12.60 29.82
C ARG A 1 -13.52 13.20 28.96
N PHE A 2 -13.86 13.96 27.91
CA PHE A 2 -12.86 14.69 27.13
C PHE A 2 -12.18 15.73 28.03
N ALA A 3 -10.85 15.79 27.99
CA ALA A 3 -10.05 16.81 28.66
C ALA A 3 -9.16 17.43 27.58
N ALA A 4 -9.29 18.74 27.36
CA ALA A 4 -8.48 19.43 26.37
C ALA A 4 -6.99 19.33 26.76
N GLN A 5 -6.14 18.97 25.80
CA GLN A 5 -4.70 18.96 25.99
C GLN A 5 -4.14 20.36 25.69
N GLY A 6 -3.33 20.91 26.61
CA GLY A 6 -2.70 22.22 26.44
C GLY A 6 -3.17 23.25 27.46
N ALA A 7 -2.96 24.54 27.15
CA ALA A 7 -3.45 25.64 27.98
C ALA A 7 -4.97 25.55 28.14
N ALA A 8 -5.47 25.91 29.31
CA ALA A 8 -6.90 25.91 29.64
C ALA A 8 -7.36 27.34 29.95
N ASP A 9 -8.56 27.68 29.52
CA ASP A 9 -9.28 28.89 29.94
C ASP A 9 -10.78 28.58 30.14
N GLU A 10 -11.56 29.57 30.58
CA GLU A 10 -12.99 29.40 30.86
C GLU A 10 -13.87 29.44 29.59
N ARG A 11 -13.31 29.80 28.43
CA ARG A 11 -14.07 29.91 27.18
C ARG A 11 -14.49 28.53 26.72
N GLU A 12 -15.58 28.46 25.96
CA GLU A 12 -16.14 27.20 25.49
C GLU A 12 -16.33 26.16 26.62
N SER A 13 -16.64 26.62 27.84
CA SER A 13 -16.75 25.77 29.04
C SER A 13 -15.51 24.92 29.32
N GLY A 14 -14.31 25.43 29.01
CA GLY A 14 -13.04 24.74 29.17
C GLY A 14 -12.77 23.63 28.14
N ARG A 15 -13.52 23.60 27.03
CA ARG A 15 -13.35 22.58 25.97
C ARG A 15 -12.29 22.94 24.95
N SER A 16 -12.10 24.23 24.68
CA SER A 16 -11.08 24.75 23.76
C SER A 16 -10.56 26.07 24.30
N ALA A 17 -9.26 26.15 24.53
CA ALA A 17 -8.63 27.40 24.92
C ALA A 17 -8.38 28.31 23.71
N GLY A 18 -8.22 29.60 23.98
CA GLY A 18 -7.90 30.62 22.97
C GLY A 18 -9.13 31.37 22.45
N PHE A 19 -8.92 32.24 21.47
CA PHE A 19 -10.00 32.92 20.77
C PHE A 19 -10.54 32.05 19.64
N GLU A 20 -11.83 32.15 19.38
CA GLU A 20 -12.49 31.47 18.29
C GLU A 20 -11.87 31.89 16.96
N ASN A 21 -11.54 30.91 16.11
CA ASN A 21 -11.14 31.19 14.73
C ASN A 21 -12.38 31.48 13.88
N ILE A 22 -13.01 32.64 14.12
CA ILE A 22 -14.25 33.07 13.45
C ILE A 22 -14.13 32.97 11.91
N PRO A 23 -13.02 33.39 11.26
CA PRO A 23 -12.88 33.22 9.82
C PRO A 23 -12.96 31.75 9.38
N ALA A 24 -12.28 30.83 10.07
CA ALA A 24 -12.31 29.39 9.73
C ALA A 24 -13.69 28.77 9.96
N VAL A 25 -14.38 29.17 11.03
CA VAL A 25 -15.75 28.70 11.32
C VAL A 25 -16.71 29.12 10.21
N VAL A 26 -16.68 30.39 9.80
CA VAL A 26 -17.53 30.90 8.72
C VAL A 26 -17.19 30.22 7.39
N ALA A 27 -15.90 30.04 7.09
CA ALA A 27 -15.46 29.34 5.89
C ALA A 27 -15.94 27.88 5.85
N ALA A 28 -15.80 27.14 6.95
CA ALA A 28 -16.28 25.76 7.05
C ALA A 28 -17.81 25.65 6.84
N ALA A 29 -18.58 26.56 7.44
CA ALA A 29 -20.03 26.59 7.29
C ALA A 29 -20.47 26.99 5.85
N ALA A 30 -19.72 27.88 5.19
CA ALA A 30 -19.96 28.25 3.80
C ALA A 30 -19.64 27.08 2.86
N SER A 31 -18.46 26.44 3.02
CA SER A 31 -18.05 25.29 2.21
C SER A 31 -19.02 24.12 2.35
N LEU A 32 -19.46 23.79 3.57
CA LEU A 32 -20.45 22.73 3.78
C LEU A 32 -21.77 23.04 3.05
N ARG A 33 -22.26 24.28 3.13
CA ARG A 33 -23.49 24.68 2.44
C ARG A 33 -23.34 24.60 0.92
N ALA A 34 -22.20 25.00 0.38
CA ALA A 34 -21.93 24.97 -1.05
C ALA A 34 -22.01 23.56 -1.64
N VAL A 35 -21.48 22.55 -0.93
CA VAL A 35 -21.41 21.18 -1.46
C VAL A 35 -22.63 20.32 -1.13
N ARG A 36 -23.45 20.70 -0.14
CA ARG A 36 -24.45 19.78 0.43
C ARG A 36 -25.59 19.40 -0.51
N ALA A 37 -26.01 20.32 -1.37
CA ALA A 37 -27.11 20.06 -2.31
C ALA A 37 -26.71 19.06 -3.41
N GLU A 38 -25.44 19.03 -3.78
CA GLU A 38 -24.90 18.21 -4.88
C GLU A 38 -24.16 16.97 -4.37
N ALA A 39 -23.96 16.84 -3.05
CA ALA A 39 -23.13 15.81 -2.42
C ALA A 39 -23.53 14.38 -2.82
N ASP A 40 -24.82 14.07 -2.87
CA ASP A 40 -25.30 12.71 -3.20
C ASP A 40 -25.06 12.38 -4.68
N ALA A 41 -25.30 13.34 -5.57
CA ALA A 41 -25.05 13.18 -7.01
C ALA A 41 -23.56 13.04 -7.30
N GLU A 42 -22.72 13.87 -6.67
CA GLU A 42 -21.27 13.79 -6.83
C GLU A 42 -20.70 12.52 -6.20
N ALA A 43 -21.24 12.07 -5.07
CA ALA A 43 -20.87 10.79 -4.47
C ALA A 43 -21.16 9.62 -5.43
N ALA A 44 -22.33 9.61 -6.08
CA ALA A 44 -22.67 8.59 -7.07
C ALA A 44 -21.70 8.62 -8.27
N ARG A 45 -21.39 9.80 -8.80
CA ARG A 45 -20.46 9.98 -9.91
C ARG A 45 -19.03 9.51 -9.57
N LEU A 46 -18.50 9.93 -8.42
CA LEU A 46 -17.17 9.53 -7.97
C LEU A 46 -17.10 8.03 -7.66
N ARG A 47 -18.19 7.44 -7.15
CA ARG A 47 -18.31 5.99 -6.89
C ARG A 47 -18.08 5.19 -8.17
N GLU A 48 -18.68 5.59 -9.29
CA GLU A 48 -18.51 4.96 -10.61
C GLU A 48 -17.06 5.08 -11.12
N LEU A 49 -16.46 6.26 -11.02
CA LEU A 49 -15.06 6.48 -11.40
C LEU A 49 -14.10 5.62 -10.55
N VAL A 50 -14.34 5.55 -9.23
CA VAL A 50 -13.57 4.69 -8.33
C VAL A 50 -13.80 3.22 -8.66
N ASP A 51 -15.02 2.79 -8.97
CA ASP A 51 -15.29 1.40 -9.37
C ASP A 51 -14.52 1.01 -10.62
N ARG A 52 -14.39 1.94 -11.57
CA ARG A 52 -13.54 1.73 -12.75
C ARG A 52 -12.09 1.52 -12.38
N ILE A 53 -11.51 2.36 -11.52
CA ILE A 53 -10.13 2.19 -11.07
C ILE A 53 -9.97 0.83 -10.38
N ARG A 54 -10.90 0.48 -9.47
CA ARG A 54 -10.86 -0.78 -8.74
C ARG A 54 -10.92 -2.01 -9.63
N ALA A 55 -11.70 -1.97 -10.71
CA ALA A 55 -11.81 -3.06 -11.66
C ALA A 55 -10.57 -3.15 -12.58
N ARG A 56 -10.11 -2.01 -13.11
CA ARG A 56 -9.07 -1.97 -14.14
C ARG A 56 -7.65 -2.11 -13.59
N VAL A 57 -7.36 -1.65 -12.37
CA VAL A 57 -6.00 -1.74 -11.80
C VAL A 57 -5.48 -3.18 -11.75
N PRO A 58 -6.21 -4.18 -11.21
CA PRO A 58 -5.77 -5.57 -11.20
C PRO A 58 -5.62 -6.20 -12.59
N GLU A 59 -6.37 -5.71 -13.60
CA GLU A 59 -6.26 -6.18 -14.98
C GLU A 59 -5.02 -5.61 -15.69
N LEU A 60 -4.69 -4.36 -15.41
CA LEU A 60 -3.62 -3.61 -16.07
C LEU A 60 -2.26 -3.78 -15.39
N VAL A 61 -2.25 -4.03 -14.08
CA VAL A 61 -1.04 -4.17 -13.27
C VAL A 61 -1.04 -5.55 -12.62
N ALA A 62 -0.17 -6.43 -13.11
CA ALA A 62 0.04 -7.74 -12.52
C ALA A 62 0.47 -7.60 -11.05
N ASP A 63 -0.05 -8.48 -10.20
CA ASP A 63 0.24 -8.51 -8.75
C ASP A 63 -0.12 -7.19 -8.03
N ALA A 64 -1.12 -6.46 -8.54
CA ALA A 64 -1.77 -5.38 -7.81
C ALA A 64 -2.97 -5.90 -7.01
N GLU A 65 -3.09 -5.47 -5.76
CA GLU A 65 -4.20 -5.79 -4.88
C GLU A 65 -4.96 -4.50 -4.53
N VAL A 66 -6.27 -4.48 -4.80
CA VAL A 66 -7.15 -3.38 -4.38
C VAL A 66 -7.67 -3.65 -2.98
N VAL A 67 -7.45 -2.72 -2.08
CA VAL A 67 -7.72 -2.87 -0.64
C VAL A 67 -9.05 -2.20 -0.25
N GLY A 68 -9.69 -2.71 0.79
CA GLY A 68 -10.91 -2.16 1.40
C GLY A 68 -12.23 -2.75 0.88
N ASP A 69 -13.29 -2.59 1.68
CA ASP A 69 -14.62 -3.19 1.46
C ASP A 69 -15.19 -2.80 0.07
N PRO A 70 -15.66 -3.79 -0.74
CA PRO A 70 -16.15 -3.58 -2.09
C PRO A 70 -17.53 -2.90 -2.15
N VAL A 71 -18.16 -2.61 -1.02
CA VAL A 71 -19.41 -1.84 -0.95
C VAL A 71 -19.31 -0.68 0.04
N ARG A 72 -18.89 -0.94 1.28
CA ARG A 72 -18.87 0.03 2.39
C ARG A 72 -17.57 0.83 2.42
N ARG A 73 -17.38 1.67 1.40
CA ARG A 73 -16.23 2.60 1.30
C ARG A 73 -16.68 4.02 0.98
N LEU A 74 -15.76 4.97 1.16
CA LEU A 74 -15.95 6.32 0.68
C LEU A 74 -16.00 6.33 -0.86
N PRO A 75 -16.90 7.12 -1.47
CA PRO A 75 -17.13 7.08 -2.91
C PRO A 75 -15.95 7.55 -3.75
N HIS A 76 -15.09 8.40 -3.17
CA HIS A 76 -14.02 9.14 -3.85
C HIS A 76 -12.62 8.61 -3.55
N LEU A 77 -12.49 7.50 -2.81
CA LEU A 77 -11.21 6.93 -2.42
C LEU A 77 -11.05 5.51 -2.96
N VAL A 78 -9.86 5.23 -3.49
CA VAL A 78 -9.38 3.88 -3.76
C VAL A 78 -7.95 3.74 -3.27
N THR A 79 -7.66 2.61 -2.65
CA THR A 79 -6.32 2.22 -2.25
C THR A 79 -5.98 0.90 -2.91
N PHE A 80 -4.79 0.79 -3.46
CA PHE A 80 -4.23 -0.46 -3.96
C PHE A 80 -2.75 -0.56 -3.62
N SER A 81 -2.23 -1.78 -3.57
CA SER A 81 -0.81 -2.07 -3.35
C SER A 81 -0.28 -2.81 -4.57
N CYS A 82 0.93 -2.51 -5.00
CA CYS A 82 1.60 -3.20 -6.09
C CYS A 82 2.79 -3.99 -5.56
N LEU A 83 2.78 -5.31 -5.75
CA LEU A 83 3.87 -6.16 -5.30
C LEU A 83 5.19 -5.79 -6.02
N TYR A 84 6.30 -5.86 -5.28
CA TYR A 84 7.67 -5.54 -5.72
C TYR A 84 7.88 -4.07 -6.11
N VAL A 85 7.07 -3.17 -5.56
CA VAL A 85 7.14 -1.74 -5.85
C VAL A 85 7.45 -0.98 -4.59
N ASP A 86 8.42 -0.06 -4.67
CA ASP A 86 8.59 0.96 -3.64
C ASP A 86 7.54 2.06 -3.81
N GLY A 87 6.75 2.31 -2.76
CA GLY A 87 5.62 3.24 -2.82
C GLY A 87 6.07 4.69 -3.05
N GLU A 88 7.16 5.14 -2.43
CA GLU A 88 7.68 6.51 -2.57
C GLU A 88 8.19 6.76 -4.00
N THR A 89 8.94 5.80 -4.55
CA THR A 89 9.39 5.86 -5.94
C THR A 89 8.21 5.90 -6.91
N LEU A 90 7.17 5.08 -6.70
CA LEU A 90 5.97 5.10 -7.55
C LEU A 90 5.23 6.45 -7.46
N LEU A 91 5.11 7.02 -6.27
CA LEU A 91 4.53 8.35 -6.07
C LEU A 91 5.28 9.42 -6.89
N HIS A 92 6.62 9.38 -6.87
CA HIS A 92 7.44 10.30 -7.66
C HIS A 92 7.28 10.10 -9.17
N GLU A 93 7.14 8.86 -9.66
CA GLU A 93 6.90 8.61 -11.10
C GLU A 93 5.51 9.08 -11.55
N LEU A 94 4.50 8.94 -10.69
CA LEU A 94 3.15 9.44 -10.95
C LEU A 94 3.11 10.98 -10.91
N ASP A 95 3.84 11.62 -9.99
CA ASP A 95 3.98 13.08 -9.92
C ASP A 95 4.62 13.64 -11.19
N ARG A 96 5.71 13.01 -11.67
CA ARG A 96 6.35 13.34 -12.97
C ARG A 96 5.39 13.21 -14.15
N SER A 97 4.39 12.35 -14.04
CA SER A 97 3.33 12.14 -15.05
C SER A 97 2.13 13.08 -14.85
N GLY A 98 2.22 14.01 -13.90
CA GLY A 98 1.20 15.01 -13.60
C GLY A 98 0.05 14.47 -12.76
N PHE A 99 0.31 13.52 -11.85
CA PHE A 99 -0.67 13.00 -10.90
C PHE A 99 -0.19 13.16 -9.46
N SER A 100 -0.99 13.83 -8.63
CA SER A 100 -0.75 13.90 -7.19
C SER A 100 -1.55 12.80 -6.49
N VAL A 101 -0.85 11.80 -5.95
CA VAL A 101 -1.42 10.70 -5.17
C VAL A 101 -0.70 10.58 -3.83
N SER A 102 -1.26 9.78 -2.91
CA SER A 102 -0.69 9.57 -1.58
C SER A 102 -0.34 8.09 -1.39
N SER A 103 0.61 7.77 -0.52
CA SER A 103 0.98 6.38 -0.19
C SER A 103 0.09 5.75 0.88
N GLY A 104 -0.99 6.43 1.31
CA GLY A 104 -1.97 5.84 2.22
C GLY A 104 -1.39 5.37 3.55
N SER A 105 -0.59 6.21 4.24
CA SER A 105 0.03 5.87 5.53
C SER A 105 0.95 4.64 5.52
N SER A 106 1.28 4.02 4.38
CA SER A 106 2.21 2.88 4.31
C SER A 106 3.60 3.24 4.82
N CYS A 107 4.08 4.45 4.54
CA CYS A 107 5.36 4.95 5.02
C CYS A 107 5.22 6.44 5.30
N THR A 108 5.05 6.84 6.55
CA THR A 108 5.52 8.17 6.93
C THR A 108 7.04 8.07 7.09
N SER A 109 7.78 8.84 6.30
CA SER A 109 9.26 8.86 6.29
C SER A 109 9.88 9.07 7.67
N SER A 110 9.11 9.52 8.66
CA SER A 110 9.54 9.78 10.03
C SER A 110 9.56 8.56 10.96
N THR A 111 8.87 7.45 10.64
CA THR A 111 8.79 6.30 11.58
C THR A 111 9.22 4.95 11.01
N LEU A 112 9.36 4.80 9.67
CA LEU A 112 9.75 3.54 9.00
C LEU A 112 8.89 2.30 9.38
N THR A 113 7.80 2.51 10.13
CA THR A 113 6.86 1.47 10.54
C THR A 113 5.73 1.39 9.51
N PRO A 114 5.34 0.18 9.06
CA PRO A 114 4.23 0.01 8.13
C PRO A 114 2.92 0.55 8.72
N SER A 115 2.01 0.96 7.84
CA SER A 115 0.67 1.44 8.21
C SER A 115 0.00 0.50 9.22
N HIS A 116 -0.33 1.02 10.40
CA HIS A 116 -1.08 0.24 11.40
C HIS A 116 -2.44 -0.24 10.87
N VAL A 117 -3.02 0.47 9.89
CA VAL A 117 -4.27 0.09 9.22
C VAL A 117 -4.04 -1.09 8.29
N LEU A 118 -3.07 -1.03 7.38
CA LEU A 118 -2.79 -2.13 6.45
C LEU A 118 -2.34 -3.39 7.22
N ARG A 119 -1.57 -3.19 8.30
CA ARG A 119 -1.22 -4.26 9.22
C ARG A 119 -2.44 -4.91 9.87
N ALA A 120 -3.40 -4.11 10.35
CA ALA A 120 -4.64 -4.64 10.91
C ALA A 120 -5.51 -5.36 9.86
N MET A 121 -5.38 -4.98 8.60
CA MET A 121 -6.05 -5.64 7.47
C MET A 121 -5.34 -6.91 7.00
N GLY A 122 -4.06 -7.09 7.31
CA GLY A 122 -3.26 -8.23 6.84
C GLY A 122 -2.97 -8.22 5.34
N VAL A 123 -2.91 -7.03 4.74
CA VAL A 123 -2.64 -6.82 3.30
C VAL A 123 -1.24 -6.27 3.06
N LEU A 124 -0.78 -6.30 1.82
CA LEU A 124 0.51 -5.72 1.43
C LEU A 124 0.63 -4.25 1.83
N SER A 125 1.76 -3.90 2.45
CA SER A 125 2.14 -2.50 2.68
C SER A 125 3.05 -1.93 1.60
N GLU A 126 3.82 -2.79 0.92
CA GLU A 126 4.66 -2.38 -0.21
C GLU A 126 3.83 -1.84 -1.37
N GLY A 127 4.40 -0.85 -2.08
CA GLY A 127 3.78 -0.27 -3.27
C GLY A 127 2.39 0.34 -3.06
N ASN A 128 2.02 0.70 -1.83
CA ASN A 128 0.68 1.23 -1.55
C ASN A 128 0.47 2.62 -2.15
N VAL A 129 -0.65 2.78 -2.84
CA VAL A 129 -1.13 4.03 -3.41
C VAL A 129 -2.59 4.23 -3.04
N ARG A 130 -2.89 5.40 -2.48
CA ARG A 130 -4.23 5.95 -2.26
C ARG A 130 -4.49 7.07 -3.23
N VAL A 131 -5.47 6.85 -4.10
CA VAL A 131 -6.01 7.85 -5.01
C VAL A 131 -7.27 8.45 -4.39
N SER A 132 -7.27 9.79 -4.28
CA SER A 132 -8.42 10.58 -3.87
C SER A 132 -8.92 11.38 -5.06
N LEU A 133 -10.17 11.22 -5.45
CA LEU A 133 -10.77 12.00 -6.53
C LEU A 133 -11.43 13.27 -5.96
N PRO A 134 -10.96 14.47 -6.31
CA PRO A 134 -11.66 15.71 -5.98
C PRO A 134 -13.06 15.79 -6.61
N ALA A 135 -13.88 16.72 -6.10
CA ALA A 135 -15.15 17.04 -6.76
C ALA A 135 -14.88 17.59 -8.17
N GLY A 136 -15.66 17.12 -9.14
CA GLY A 136 -15.54 17.53 -10.54
C GLY A 136 -14.43 16.85 -11.35
N THR A 137 -13.70 15.86 -10.80
CA THR A 137 -12.70 15.09 -11.57
C THR A 137 -13.28 14.56 -12.87
N ALA A 138 -12.65 14.82 -14.00
CA ALA A 138 -13.14 14.36 -15.28
C ALA A 138 -12.87 12.86 -15.49
N GLU A 139 -13.78 12.17 -16.16
CA GLU A 139 -13.60 10.77 -16.55
C GLU A 139 -12.31 10.54 -17.36
N ALA A 140 -11.98 11.48 -18.26
CA ALA A 140 -10.76 11.45 -19.06
C ALA A 140 -9.47 11.49 -18.20
N GLU A 141 -9.50 12.12 -17.02
CA GLU A 141 -8.34 12.12 -16.11
C GLU A 141 -8.13 10.74 -15.47
N VAL A 142 -9.23 10.03 -15.19
CA VAL A 142 -9.19 8.65 -14.69
C VAL A 142 -8.68 7.69 -15.76
N GLU A 143 -9.11 7.86 -17.02
CA GLU A 143 -8.57 7.07 -18.13
C GLU A 143 -7.06 7.34 -18.33
N ARG A 144 -6.64 8.61 -18.34
CA ARG A 144 -5.22 8.98 -18.43
C ARG A 144 -4.39 8.35 -17.30
N PHE A 145 -4.94 8.29 -16.08
CA PHE A 145 -4.28 7.65 -14.95
C PHE A 145 -4.10 6.14 -15.19
N LEU A 146 -5.16 5.46 -15.65
CA LEU A 146 -5.13 4.03 -15.94
C LEU A 146 -4.21 3.67 -17.12
N GLU A 147 -4.04 4.57 -18.09
CA GLU A 147 -3.08 4.40 -19.19
C GLU A 147 -1.62 4.52 -18.72
N VAL A 148 -1.33 5.45 -17.82
CA VAL A 148 0.04 5.72 -17.33
C VAL A 148 0.51 4.71 -16.28
N LEU A 149 -0.40 4.29 -15.40
CA LEU A 149 -0.06 3.49 -14.22
C LEU A 149 0.78 2.22 -14.52
N PRO A 150 0.49 1.41 -15.55
CA PRO A 150 1.27 0.20 -15.83
C PRO A 150 2.73 0.51 -16.18
N GLY A 151 2.96 1.56 -16.98
CA GLY A 151 4.31 1.98 -17.36
C GLY A 151 5.11 2.48 -16.15
N ALA A 152 4.47 3.24 -15.26
CA ALA A 152 5.09 3.70 -14.02
C ALA A 152 5.47 2.51 -13.12
N VAL A 153 4.55 1.56 -12.91
CA VAL A 153 4.81 0.36 -12.09
C VAL A 153 5.93 -0.50 -12.67
N THR A 154 5.92 -0.76 -13.98
CA THR A 154 7.00 -1.52 -14.64
C THR A 154 8.35 -0.83 -14.49
N GLY A 155 8.41 0.49 -14.71
CA GLY A 155 9.65 1.25 -14.56
C GLY A 155 10.22 1.21 -13.13
N VAL A 156 9.36 1.19 -12.11
CA VAL A 156 9.81 1.01 -10.71
C VAL A 156 10.31 -0.42 -10.48
N ARG A 157 9.57 -1.44 -10.92
CA ARG A 157 9.97 -2.85 -10.78
C ARG A 157 11.33 -3.14 -11.40
N GLU A 158 11.61 -2.58 -12.58
CA GLU A 158 12.89 -2.70 -13.26
C GLU A 158 14.04 -2.09 -12.45
N ARG A 159 13.86 -0.90 -11.85
CA ARG A 159 14.90 -0.25 -11.03
C ARG A 159 15.29 -1.07 -9.80
N PHE A 160 14.34 -1.77 -9.20
CA PHE A 160 14.56 -2.62 -8.03
C PHE A 160 14.90 -4.08 -8.39
N GLY A 161 14.96 -4.42 -9.69
CA GLY A 161 15.28 -5.77 -10.16
C GLY A 161 14.26 -6.82 -9.71
N ALA A 162 12.97 -6.45 -9.67
CA ALA A 162 11.89 -7.37 -9.33
C ALA A 162 11.79 -8.51 -10.36
N PRO A 163 11.53 -9.75 -9.93
CA PRO A 163 11.39 -10.88 -10.86
C PRO A 163 10.16 -10.68 -11.76
N VAL A 164 10.28 -11.09 -13.03
CA VAL A 164 9.15 -11.00 -13.97
C VAL A 164 8.08 -11.99 -13.52
N ALA A 165 6.79 -11.64 -13.65
CA ALA A 165 5.67 -12.46 -13.17
C ALA A 165 5.70 -13.93 -13.68
N ALA A 166 6.31 -14.19 -14.84
CA ALA A 166 6.52 -15.54 -15.37
C ALA A 166 7.62 -16.31 -14.62
N GLU A 167 8.71 -15.66 -14.22
CA GLU A 167 9.85 -16.27 -13.53
C GLU A 167 9.49 -16.61 -12.08
N ALA A 168 8.75 -15.73 -11.41
CA ALA A 168 8.25 -15.95 -10.05
C ALA A 168 7.21 -17.08 -9.96
N ARG A 169 6.49 -17.39 -11.06
CA ARG A 169 5.50 -18.48 -11.13
C ARG A 169 6.08 -19.80 -11.63
N ALA A 170 7.03 -19.75 -12.56
CA ALA A 170 7.62 -20.95 -13.13
C ALA A 170 8.65 -21.59 -12.20
N GLY A 171 9.43 -20.78 -11.48
CA GLY A 171 10.61 -21.22 -10.75
C GLY A 171 11.66 -21.81 -11.71
N ALA A 172 12.94 -21.50 -11.50
CA ALA A 172 13.99 -22.27 -12.17
C ALA A 172 13.85 -23.76 -11.78
N PRO A 173 14.23 -24.73 -12.63
CA PRO A 173 14.25 -26.13 -12.23
C PRO A 173 15.04 -26.28 -10.93
N ALA A 174 14.43 -26.88 -9.90
CA ALA A 174 15.00 -26.98 -8.57
C ALA A 174 16.36 -27.69 -8.61
N GLN A 175 17.43 -26.90 -8.50
CA GLN A 175 18.82 -27.36 -8.44
C GLN A 175 19.41 -27.15 -7.05
N GLY A 176 18.68 -26.47 -6.15
CA GLY A 176 19.10 -26.13 -4.80
C GLY A 176 18.75 -27.16 -3.74
N GLY A 177 19.35 -27.00 -2.55
CA GLY A 177 19.01 -27.79 -1.36
C GLY A 177 17.56 -27.58 -0.90
N ALA A 178 17.07 -28.48 -0.04
CA ALA A 178 15.71 -28.40 0.51
C ALA A 178 15.46 -27.17 1.41
N GLU A 179 16.52 -26.44 1.75
CA GLU A 179 16.47 -25.24 2.58
C GLU A 179 17.45 -24.19 2.04
N LEU A 180 17.01 -22.94 1.95
CA LEU A 180 17.79 -21.80 1.49
C LEU A 180 17.60 -20.62 2.45
N VAL A 181 18.65 -19.82 2.64
CA VAL A 181 18.62 -18.61 3.47
C VAL A 181 18.96 -17.39 2.62
N VAL A 182 18.11 -16.37 2.70
CA VAL A 182 18.28 -15.06 2.07
C VAL A 182 18.66 -14.05 3.13
N ASP A 183 19.82 -13.41 2.97
CA ASP A 183 20.23 -12.29 3.82
C ASP A 183 19.75 -10.95 3.21
N ALA A 184 18.70 -10.38 3.80
CA ALA A 184 18.17 -9.07 3.45
C ALA A 184 18.40 -8.04 4.57
N LEU A 185 19.35 -8.26 5.49
CA LEU A 185 19.65 -7.34 6.58
C LEU A 185 20.14 -5.98 6.06
N GLY A 186 19.65 -4.90 6.65
CA GLY A 186 19.94 -3.53 6.23
C GLY A 186 19.24 -3.12 4.93
N ARG A 187 18.43 -3.99 4.32
CA ARG A 187 17.60 -3.67 3.16
C ARG A 187 16.18 -3.35 3.63
N ARG A 188 15.50 -2.48 2.90
CA ARG A 188 14.13 -2.03 3.20
C ARG A 188 13.15 -2.52 2.14
N CYS A 189 11.88 -2.60 2.50
CA CYS A 189 10.76 -2.77 1.59
C CYS A 189 10.97 -1.98 0.28
N PRO A 190 10.81 -2.59 -0.90
CA PRO A 190 10.30 -3.96 -1.15
C PRO A 190 11.40 -5.05 -1.23
N ILE A 191 12.66 -4.74 -0.89
CA ILE A 191 13.80 -5.63 -1.18
C ILE A 191 13.70 -7.02 -0.53
N PRO A 192 13.34 -7.19 0.78
CA PRO A 192 13.26 -8.53 1.37
C PRO A 192 12.32 -9.48 0.62
N VAL A 193 11.20 -8.96 0.11
CA VAL A 193 10.22 -9.74 -0.66
C VAL A 193 10.68 -9.99 -2.08
N ILE A 194 11.39 -9.05 -2.71
CA ILE A 194 12.03 -9.24 -4.02
C ILE A 194 13.09 -10.35 -3.95
N GLU A 195 13.98 -10.32 -2.96
CA GLU A 195 15.04 -11.32 -2.81
C GLU A 195 14.48 -12.70 -2.49
N LEU A 196 13.44 -12.78 -1.64
CA LEU A 196 12.67 -14.01 -1.44
C LEU A 196 12.16 -14.55 -2.79
N ALA A 197 11.47 -13.72 -3.57
CA ALA A 197 10.84 -14.14 -4.82
C ALA A 197 11.84 -14.61 -5.89
N LYS A 198 13.05 -14.03 -5.94
CA LYS A 198 14.11 -14.44 -6.88
C LYS A 198 14.57 -15.88 -6.66
N VAL A 199 14.78 -16.26 -5.40
CA VAL A 199 15.37 -17.55 -5.05
C VAL A 199 14.33 -18.64 -4.78
N PHE A 200 13.05 -18.25 -4.59
CA PHE A 200 12.00 -19.19 -4.19
C PHE A 200 11.78 -20.33 -5.19
N GLY A 201 12.03 -20.07 -6.47
CA GLY A 201 11.97 -21.09 -7.52
C GLY A 201 13.04 -22.18 -7.40
N GLU A 202 14.16 -21.91 -6.71
CA GLU A 202 15.32 -22.81 -6.62
C GLU A 202 15.11 -23.97 -5.64
N VAL A 203 14.20 -23.81 -4.67
CA VAL A 203 13.85 -24.87 -3.71
C VAL A 203 12.80 -25.80 -4.30
N PRO A 204 12.86 -27.12 -4.03
CA PRO A 204 11.80 -28.04 -4.45
C PRO A 204 10.49 -27.76 -3.71
N VAL A 205 9.36 -28.27 -4.24
CA VAL A 205 8.09 -28.29 -3.50
C VAL A 205 8.29 -29.02 -2.17
N GLY A 206 7.83 -28.40 -1.08
CA GLY A 206 8.07 -28.80 0.30
C GLY A 206 9.32 -28.15 0.94
N GLY A 207 10.21 -27.59 0.13
CA GLY A 207 11.42 -26.89 0.56
C GLY A 207 11.14 -25.54 1.23
N LEU A 208 12.12 -25.06 1.98
CA LEU A 208 12.03 -23.88 2.83
C LEU A 208 12.95 -22.76 2.35
N VAL A 209 12.45 -21.53 2.36
CA VAL A 209 13.28 -20.32 2.24
C VAL A 209 13.13 -19.51 3.52
N THR A 210 14.26 -19.18 4.15
CA THR A 210 14.31 -18.30 5.33
C THR A 210 14.87 -16.95 4.93
N VAL A 211 14.11 -15.88 5.15
CA VAL A 211 14.55 -14.49 4.91
C VAL A 211 14.98 -13.86 6.23
N LEU A 212 16.22 -13.41 6.31
CA LEU A 212 16.73 -12.60 7.41
C LEU A 212 16.47 -11.13 7.11
N SER A 213 15.73 -10.42 7.97
CA SER A 213 15.39 -9.02 7.75
C SER A 213 15.30 -8.24 9.08
N ASP A 214 15.84 -7.01 9.08
CA ASP A 214 15.67 -6.00 10.14
C ASP A 214 14.67 -4.90 9.73
N ASP A 215 13.85 -5.21 8.73
CA ASP A 215 12.76 -4.37 8.26
C ASP A 215 11.42 -4.73 8.90
N GLU A 216 10.75 -3.75 9.51
CA GLU A 216 9.46 -3.99 10.19
C GLU A 216 8.34 -4.34 9.21
N ALA A 217 8.43 -3.87 7.96
CA ALA A 217 7.48 -4.18 6.90
C ALA A 217 7.51 -5.66 6.51
N ALA A 218 8.66 -6.35 6.63
CA ALA A 218 8.79 -7.77 6.29
C ALA A 218 7.82 -8.67 7.07
N ARG A 219 7.49 -8.31 8.32
CA ARG A 219 6.50 -9.03 9.14
C ARG A 219 5.09 -9.00 8.54
N LEU A 220 4.77 -7.95 7.78
CA LEU A 220 3.49 -7.81 7.10
C LEU A 220 3.56 -8.33 5.67
N ASP A 221 4.61 -7.95 4.93
CA ASP A 221 4.68 -8.20 3.50
C ASP A 221 5.02 -9.66 3.16
N ILE A 222 5.85 -10.36 3.95
CA ILE A 222 6.18 -11.77 3.67
C ILE A 222 4.95 -12.67 3.79
N PRO A 223 4.14 -12.62 4.87
CA PRO A 223 2.89 -13.38 4.93
C PRO A 223 1.90 -13.02 3.83
N ALA A 224 1.75 -11.73 3.51
CA ALA A 224 0.88 -11.27 2.43
C ALA A 224 1.34 -11.80 1.05
N TRP A 225 2.64 -11.75 0.77
CA TRP A 225 3.24 -12.35 -0.41
C TRP A 225 2.96 -13.86 -0.50
N CYS A 226 3.09 -14.59 0.62
CA CYS A 226 2.76 -16.02 0.67
C CYS A 226 1.30 -16.26 0.26
N GLY A 227 0.36 -15.49 0.81
CA GLY A 227 -1.05 -15.56 0.45
C GLY A 227 -1.30 -15.31 -1.03
N MET A 228 -0.68 -14.26 -1.61
CA MET A 228 -0.80 -13.92 -3.02
C MET A 228 -0.19 -14.96 -3.96
N ARG A 229 0.90 -15.61 -3.54
CA ARG A 229 1.61 -16.63 -4.33
C ARG A 229 1.14 -18.06 -4.05
N GLY A 230 0.17 -18.24 -3.16
CA GLY A 230 -0.32 -19.57 -2.76
C GLY A 230 0.69 -20.41 -1.98
N GLN A 231 1.65 -19.77 -1.32
CA GLN A 231 2.72 -20.42 -0.54
C GLN A 231 2.38 -20.43 0.95
N GLU A 232 3.07 -21.28 1.73
CA GLU A 232 2.83 -21.38 3.16
C GLU A 232 3.81 -20.50 3.94
N TYR A 233 3.29 -19.55 4.71
CA TYR A 233 4.08 -18.85 5.72
C TYR A 233 4.20 -19.73 6.97
N VAL A 234 5.41 -20.23 7.26
CA VAL A 234 5.66 -21.17 8.37
C VAL A 234 5.75 -20.43 9.69
N GLY A 235 6.31 -19.22 9.70
CA GLY A 235 6.41 -18.36 10.87
C GLY A 235 7.66 -17.50 10.90
N GLU A 236 7.82 -16.77 12.00
CA GLU A 236 8.99 -15.96 12.29
C GLU A 236 9.68 -16.40 13.58
N ARG A 237 10.99 -16.19 13.66
CA ARG A 237 11.79 -16.39 14.87
C ARG A 237 12.84 -15.29 15.03
N PRO A 238 13.26 -14.94 16.25
CA PRO A 238 14.39 -14.04 16.47
C PRO A 238 15.66 -14.57 15.78
N ALA A 239 16.43 -13.66 15.21
CA ALA A 239 17.77 -13.92 14.68
C ALA A 239 18.81 -13.09 15.45
N GLU A 240 20.10 -13.36 15.23
CA GLU A 240 21.18 -12.58 15.84
C GLU A 240 21.05 -11.08 15.54
N ARG A 241 20.64 -10.77 14.30
CA ARG A 241 20.23 -9.43 13.89
C ARG A 241 18.90 -9.54 13.15
N GLY A 242 17.90 -8.77 13.59
CA GLY A 242 16.57 -8.76 12.99
C GLY A 242 15.73 -10.01 13.30
N THR A 243 14.93 -10.43 12.32
CA THR A 243 14.00 -11.55 12.41
C THR A 243 14.21 -12.48 11.22
N ALA A 244 14.10 -13.79 11.44
CA ALA A 244 14.11 -14.81 10.41
C ALA A 244 12.67 -15.24 10.09
N TYR A 245 12.24 -15.03 8.86
CA TYR A 245 10.91 -15.39 8.36
C TYR A 245 11.01 -16.62 7.46
N THR A 246 10.31 -17.70 7.78
CA THR A 246 10.37 -18.96 7.02
C THR A 246 9.11 -19.14 6.17
N VAL A 247 9.33 -19.44 4.90
CA VAL A 247 8.29 -19.73 3.91
C VAL A 247 8.53 -21.11 3.31
N ARG A 248 7.46 -21.88 3.12
CA ARG A 248 7.50 -23.18 2.44
C ARG A 248 6.88 -23.08 1.05
N ARG A 249 7.59 -23.67 0.08
CA ARG A 249 7.08 -23.86 -1.28
C ARG A 249 6.03 -24.96 -1.32
N THR A 250 4.82 -24.65 -1.75
CA THR A 250 3.69 -25.59 -1.84
C THR A 250 3.39 -26.02 -3.27
N SER A 251 3.87 -25.25 -4.26
CA SER A 251 3.64 -25.45 -5.70
C SER A 251 4.85 -25.09 -6.55
#